data_AF-A0A133XVT0-F1
#
_entry.id   AF-A0A133XVT0-F1
#
_cell.length_a   1.000
_cell.length_b   1.000
_cell.length_c   1.000
_cell.angle_alpha   90.00
_cell.angle_beta   90.00
_cell.angle_gamma   90.00
#
_symmetry.space_group_name_H-M   'P 1'
#
loop_
_entity.id
_entity.type
_entity.pdbx_description
1 polymer ?
#
loop_
_entity_poly.entity_id
_entity_poly.type
_entity_poly.pdbx_seq_one_letter_code
_entity_poly.pdbx_strand_id
1 'polypeptide(L)'
;MSQALERIQNLFSGDAQSVIEKLWYKRITEEGYLVDKNDHYQAFFSVRTADLYSMDDEELDRYILQFTNMLRIYTDPIKIYSMTYPTETRRQQTYYAKLIKRYSEQMEFYRLNQPNPRRLEELENKRERAIEQFRTQTWVEDHLKDLIFFIAVYGETKDAIEENIRSFRRLSSRSFQMERITNHQKLVQILKKLHNMTNEL
;
A
#
# COMPACT_ATOMS: atom_id res chain seq x y z
N MET A 1 -4.69 23.05 -15.58
CA MET A 1 -3.57 22.34 -16.25
C MET A 1 -2.29 22.66 -15.49
N SER A 2 -1.62 21.78 -14.77
CA SER A 2 -2.03 20.57 -14.06
C SER A 2 -0.93 20.36 -13.00
N GLN A 3 -1.25 20.53 -11.71
CA GLN A 3 -0.36 20.09 -10.61
C GLN A 3 0.04 18.60 -10.77
N ALA A 4 -0.70 17.82 -11.56
CA ALA A 4 -0.33 16.45 -11.92
C ALA A 4 0.86 16.36 -12.89
N LEU A 5 1.06 17.32 -13.79
CA LEU A 5 2.25 17.37 -14.66
C LEU A 5 3.52 17.80 -13.89
N GLU A 6 3.35 18.70 -12.92
CA GLU A 6 4.41 19.15 -12.02
C GLU A 6 4.83 18.02 -11.04
N ARG A 7 3.87 17.23 -10.54
CA ARG A 7 4.13 15.99 -9.79
C ARG A 7 4.88 14.94 -10.62
N ILE A 8 4.57 14.82 -11.92
CA ILE A 8 5.26 13.88 -12.83
C ILE A 8 6.72 14.32 -13.08
N GLN A 9 6.98 15.62 -13.29
CA GLN A 9 8.36 16.11 -13.48
C GLN A 9 9.21 16.04 -12.20
N ASN A 10 8.61 16.24 -11.02
CA ASN A 10 9.32 16.10 -9.74
C ASN A 10 9.48 14.64 -9.27
N LEU A 11 8.76 13.68 -9.86
CA LEU A 11 8.93 12.25 -9.54
C LEU A 11 10.21 11.65 -10.15
N PHE A 12 10.79 12.26 -11.19
CA PHE A 12 11.90 11.71 -11.99
C PHE A 12 13.20 12.52 -11.94
N SER A 13 13.30 13.54 -11.09
CA SER A 13 14.55 14.30 -10.88
C SER A 13 15.45 13.61 -9.84
N GLY A 14 16.11 12.53 -10.25
CA GLY A 14 17.53 12.27 -9.94
C GLY A 14 18.03 11.88 -8.54
N ASP A 15 17.20 11.74 -7.49
CA ASP A 15 17.76 11.69 -6.11
C ASP A 15 17.54 10.38 -5.30
N ALA A 16 17.01 9.30 -5.88
CA ALA A 16 16.71 8.08 -5.11
C ALA A 16 17.97 7.36 -4.57
N GLN A 17 19.08 7.35 -5.32
CA GLN A 17 20.37 6.80 -4.87
C GLN A 17 21.03 7.68 -3.80
N SER A 18 20.98 9.00 -3.98
CA SER A 18 21.50 10.02 -3.04
C SER A 18 20.85 9.94 -1.66
N VAL A 19 19.55 9.60 -1.58
CA VAL A 19 18.87 9.40 -0.29
C VAL A 19 19.36 8.14 0.41
N ILE A 20 19.52 7.01 -0.28
CA ILE A 20 20.00 5.75 0.34
C ILE A 20 21.43 5.92 0.85
N GLU A 21 22.31 6.59 0.10
CA GLU A 21 23.69 6.89 0.50
C GLU A 21 23.79 7.82 1.73
N LYS A 22 22.87 8.79 1.83
CA LYS A 22 22.71 9.66 3.01
C LYS A 22 22.17 8.90 4.23
N LEU A 23 21.48 7.79 4.01
CA LEU A 23 20.98 6.93 5.08
C LEU A 23 22.06 5.93 5.55
N TRP A 24 21.75 5.20 6.61
CA TRP A 24 22.60 4.15 7.18
C TRP A 24 22.67 2.87 6.30
N TYR A 25 22.12 2.92 5.08
CA TYR A 25 22.04 1.77 4.18
C TYR A 25 23.10 1.82 3.08
N LYS A 26 23.63 0.65 2.71
CA LYS A 26 24.62 0.47 1.65
C LYS A 26 23.95 0.09 0.32
N ARG A 27 22.97 -0.82 0.36
CA ARG A 27 22.27 -1.32 -0.84
C ARG A 27 20.96 -2.01 -0.51
N ILE A 28 20.12 -2.19 -1.52
CA ILE A 28 18.98 -3.12 -1.53
C ILE A 28 19.36 -4.28 -2.46
N THR A 29 19.28 -5.52 -1.98
CA THR A 29 19.55 -6.70 -2.81
C THR A 29 18.39 -7.02 -3.73
N GLU A 30 18.63 -7.81 -4.78
CA GLU A 30 17.57 -8.25 -5.71
C GLU A 30 16.49 -9.09 -5.02
N GLU A 31 16.86 -9.83 -3.98
CA GLU A 31 15.93 -10.61 -3.16
C GLU A 31 15.10 -9.73 -2.20
N GLY A 32 15.33 -8.41 -2.18
CA GLY A 32 14.59 -7.46 -1.36
C GLY A 32 15.06 -7.39 0.09
N TYR A 33 16.35 -7.57 0.34
CA TYR A 33 16.98 -7.27 1.63
C TYR A 33 17.58 -5.87 1.61
N LEU A 34 17.45 -5.15 2.72
CA LEU A 34 18.21 -3.94 2.98
C LEU A 34 19.51 -4.32 3.68
N VAL A 35 20.63 -3.86 3.15
CA VAL A 35 21.95 -4.10 3.76
C VAL A 35 22.49 -2.78 4.28
N ASP A 36 22.84 -2.75 5.56
CA ASP A 36 23.41 -1.57 6.19
C ASP A 36 24.92 -1.39 5.89
N LYS A 37 25.50 -0.32 6.45
CA LYS A 37 26.94 -0.01 6.27
C LYS A 37 27.86 -1.02 6.96
N ASN A 38 27.35 -1.82 7.90
CA ASN A 38 28.07 -2.89 8.60
C ASN A 38 27.82 -4.27 7.95
N ASP A 39 27.19 -4.31 6.78
CA ASP A 39 26.77 -5.52 6.07
C ASP A 39 25.78 -6.42 6.84
N HIS A 40 25.03 -5.86 7.80
CA HIS A 40 23.86 -6.56 8.35
C HIS A 40 22.64 -6.41 7.46
N TYR A 41 21.74 -7.38 7.57
CA TYR A 41 20.57 -7.55 6.73
C TYR A 41 19.28 -7.18 7.46
N GLN A 42 18.36 -6.57 6.71
CA GLN A 42 17.04 -6.20 7.18
C GLN A 42 15.99 -6.61 6.14
N ALA A 43 14.87 -7.15 6.60
CA ALA A 43 13.72 -7.48 5.78
C ALA A 43 12.45 -6.80 6.30
N PHE A 44 11.61 -6.30 5.39
CA PHE A 44 10.34 -5.67 5.73
C PHE A 44 9.16 -6.59 5.46
N PHE A 45 8.20 -6.56 6.37
CA PHE A 45 6.88 -7.16 6.23
C PHE A 45 5.82 -6.07 6.29
N SER A 46 4.86 -6.09 5.37
CA SER A 46 3.63 -5.30 5.51
C SER A 46 2.61 -6.10 6.31
N VAL A 47 2.02 -5.47 7.31
CA VAL A 47 0.91 -6.02 8.08
C VAL A 47 -0.38 -5.50 7.47
N ARG A 48 -1.24 -6.40 7.00
CA ARG A 48 -2.60 -6.01 6.65
C ARG A 48 -3.36 -5.67 7.93
N THR A 49 -3.82 -4.43 8.05
CA THR A 49 -4.65 -4.01 9.17
C THR A 49 -6.00 -4.71 9.10
N ALA A 50 -6.43 -5.23 10.24
CA ALA A 50 -7.79 -5.72 10.44
C ALA A 50 -8.56 -4.67 11.24
N ASP A 51 -9.85 -4.51 10.95
CA ASP A 51 -10.71 -3.59 11.70
C ASP A 51 -11.03 -4.21 13.07
N LEU A 52 -10.25 -3.85 14.08
CA LEU A 52 -10.40 -4.34 15.44
C LEU A 52 -11.74 -3.96 16.08
N TYR A 53 -12.37 -2.86 15.64
CA TYR A 53 -13.66 -2.42 16.20
C TYR A 53 -14.83 -3.27 15.70
N SER A 54 -14.64 -3.95 14.57
CA SER A 54 -15.64 -4.86 14.00
C SER A 54 -15.53 -6.30 14.52
N MET A 55 -14.48 -6.61 15.27
CA MET A 55 -14.25 -7.93 15.86
C MET A 55 -15.12 -8.13 17.11
N ASP A 56 -15.57 -9.36 17.30
CA ASP A 56 -16.15 -9.79 18.58
C ASP A 56 -15.09 -9.78 19.69
N ASP A 57 -15.52 -9.63 20.95
CA ASP A 57 -14.62 -9.57 22.10
C ASP A 57 -13.71 -10.82 22.18
N GLU A 58 -14.24 -12.02 21.89
CA GLU A 58 -13.44 -13.25 21.88
C GLU A 58 -12.44 -13.30 20.72
N GLU A 59 -12.77 -12.70 19.59
CA GLU A 59 -11.85 -12.57 18.45
C GLU A 59 -10.73 -11.58 18.76
N LEU A 60 -11.06 -10.44 19.36
CA LEU A 60 -10.11 -9.44 19.78
C LEU A 60 -9.13 -10.01 20.81
N ASP A 61 -9.62 -10.71 21.83
CA ASP A 61 -8.78 -11.34 22.85
C ASP A 61 -7.84 -12.38 22.26
N ARG A 62 -8.32 -13.21 21.33
CA ARG A 62 -7.47 -14.17 20.60
C ARG A 62 -6.41 -13.46 19.77
N TYR A 63 -6.77 -12.36 19.12
CA TYR A 63 -5.84 -11.56 18.31
C TYR A 63 -4.72 -10.95 19.18
N ILE A 64 -5.08 -10.36 20.32
CA ILE A 64 -4.13 -9.80 21.30
C ILE A 64 -3.22 -10.89 21.87
N LEU A 65 -3.78 -12.03 22.26
CA LEU A 65 -3.03 -13.15 22.81
C LEU A 65 -2.03 -13.72 21.78
N GLN A 66 -2.44 -13.84 20.53
CA GLN A 66 -1.57 -14.32 19.44
C GLN A 66 -0.42 -13.34 19.18
N PHE A 67 -0.69 -12.03 19.16
CA PHE A 67 0.37 -11.03 19.04
C PHE A 67 1.36 -11.12 20.21
N THR A 68 0.82 -11.19 21.43
CA THR A 68 1.60 -11.28 22.67
C THR A 68 2.49 -12.52 22.69
N ASN A 69 1.95 -13.67 22.29
CA ASN A 69 2.71 -14.92 22.21
C ASN A 69 3.80 -14.85 21.14
N MET A 70 3.53 -14.25 19.99
CA MET A 70 4.55 -14.03 18.96
C MET A 70 5.71 -13.19 19.52
N LEU A 71 5.42 -12.08 20.21
CA LEU A 71 6.45 -11.22 20.82
C LEU A 71 7.22 -11.91 21.95
N ARG A 72 6.61 -12.87 22.65
CA ARG A 72 7.29 -13.64 23.71
C ARG A 72 8.20 -14.73 23.16
N ILE A 73 7.81 -15.36 22.05
CA ILE A 73 8.54 -16.50 21.46
C ILE A 73 9.65 -16.01 20.52
N TYR A 74 9.40 -14.92 19.80
CA TYR A 74 10.38 -14.35 18.88
C TYR A 74 11.42 -13.53 19.66
N THR A 75 12.65 -14.04 19.73
CA THR A 75 13.72 -13.46 20.56
C THR A 75 14.60 -12.45 19.83
N ASP A 76 14.63 -12.49 18.51
CA ASP A 76 15.47 -11.59 17.72
C ASP A 76 14.89 -10.16 17.69
N PRO A 77 15.72 -9.13 17.44
CA PRO A 77 15.25 -7.77 17.32
C PRO A 77 14.20 -7.63 16.21
N ILE A 78 13.10 -6.96 16.52
CA ILE A 78 12.12 -6.45 15.55
C ILE A 78 11.89 -4.97 15.75
N LYS A 79 11.50 -4.29 14.68
CA LYS A 79 11.03 -2.90 14.76
C LYS A 79 9.70 -2.76 14.05
N ILE A 80 8.73 -2.19 14.74
CA ILE A 80 7.40 -1.89 14.21
C ILE A 80 7.36 -0.43 13.80
N TYR A 81 6.93 -0.17 12.57
CA TYR A 81 6.72 1.15 12.02
C TYR A 81 5.24 1.35 11.75
N SER A 82 4.69 2.47 12.20
CA SER A 82 3.34 2.92 11.86
C SER A 82 3.46 4.12 10.91
N MET A 83 2.77 4.04 9.78
CA MET A 83 2.89 5.02 8.73
C MET A 83 1.53 5.32 8.15
N THR A 84 1.27 6.61 7.93
CA THR A 84 -0.01 7.09 7.42
C THR A 84 0.08 7.27 5.90
N TYR A 85 -0.79 6.57 5.17
CA TYR A 85 -0.90 6.63 3.71
C TYR A 85 -2.28 7.15 3.30
N PRO A 86 -2.41 7.81 2.14
CA PRO A 86 -3.72 8.04 1.52
C PRO A 86 -4.46 6.71 1.33
N THR A 87 -5.78 6.72 1.51
CA THR A 87 -6.60 5.52 1.28
C THR A 87 -6.53 5.09 -0.18
N GLU A 88 -6.15 3.84 -0.44
CA GLU A 88 -5.96 3.31 -1.80
C GLU A 88 -7.31 2.97 -2.46
N THR A 89 -7.75 3.79 -3.42
CA THR A 89 -9.04 3.61 -4.12
C THR A 89 -8.91 3.34 -5.62
N ARG A 90 -7.69 3.11 -6.13
CA ARG A 90 -7.41 3.01 -7.58
C ARG A 90 -8.20 1.90 -8.27
N ARG A 91 -8.48 0.78 -7.58
CA ARG A 91 -9.28 -0.32 -8.16
C ARG A 91 -10.72 0.13 -8.40
N GLN A 92 -11.32 0.82 -7.42
CA GLN A 92 -12.67 1.37 -7.46
C GLN A 92 -12.75 2.48 -8.51
N GLN A 93 -11.80 3.42 -8.50
CA GLN A 93 -11.70 4.47 -9.51
C GLN A 93 -11.60 3.89 -10.93
N THR A 94 -10.73 2.89 -11.13
CA THR A 94 -10.57 2.24 -12.45
C THR A 94 -11.86 1.56 -12.91
N TYR A 95 -12.59 0.92 -12.00
CA TYR A 95 -13.87 0.31 -12.31
C TYR A 95 -14.90 1.34 -12.77
N TYR A 96 -15.08 2.42 -12.02
CA TYR A 96 -16.04 3.48 -12.39
C TYR A 96 -15.61 4.22 -13.66
N ALA A 97 -14.32 4.47 -13.88
CA ALA A 97 -13.80 5.02 -15.12
C ALA A 97 -14.18 4.16 -16.34
N LYS A 98 -14.08 2.83 -16.22
CA LYS A 98 -14.50 1.90 -17.29
C LYS A 98 -16.01 1.97 -17.55
N LEU A 99 -16.83 2.10 -16.50
CA LEU A 99 -18.28 2.26 -16.66
C LEU A 99 -18.65 3.58 -17.35
N ILE A 100 -18.04 4.69 -16.94
CA ILE A 100 -18.24 6.01 -17.55
C ILE A 100 -17.93 5.95 -19.05
N LYS A 101 -16.79 5.35 -19.41
CA LYS A 101 -16.41 5.16 -20.82
C LYS A 101 -17.45 4.32 -21.56
N ARG A 102 -17.81 3.16 -21.02
CA ARG A 102 -18.80 2.25 -21.62
C ARG A 102 -20.15 2.92 -21.88
N TYR A 103 -20.68 3.66 -20.90
CA TYR A 103 -21.96 4.34 -21.07
C TYR A 103 -21.87 5.49 -22.07
N SER A 104 -20.75 6.22 -22.10
CA SER A 104 -20.51 7.27 -23.09
C SER A 104 -20.48 6.73 -24.52
N GLU A 105 -19.81 5.60 -24.75
CA GLU A 105 -19.78 4.91 -26.05
C GLU A 105 -21.16 4.40 -26.47
N GLN A 106 -21.94 3.85 -25.53
CA GLN A 106 -23.32 3.43 -25.81
C GLN A 106 -24.23 4.61 -26.16
N MET A 107 -24.11 5.73 -25.45
CA MET A 107 -24.87 6.95 -25.76
C MET A 107 -24.56 7.43 -27.17
N GLU A 108 -23.28 7.47 -27.56
CA GLU A 108 -22.87 7.90 -28.89
C GLU A 108 -23.41 6.96 -29.98
N PHE A 109 -23.35 5.65 -29.74
CA PHE A 109 -23.95 4.67 -30.64
C PHE A 109 -25.44 4.92 -30.85
N TYR A 110 -26.22 5.12 -29.78
CA TYR A 110 -27.66 5.39 -29.88
C TYR A 110 -27.95 6.74 -30.52
N ARG A 111 -27.12 7.77 -30.30
CA ARG A 111 -27.27 9.08 -30.98
C ARG A 111 -27.11 8.96 -32.49
N LEU A 112 -26.12 8.20 -32.95
CA LEU A 112 -25.77 8.12 -34.37
C LEU A 112 -26.55 7.06 -35.15
N ASN A 113 -26.83 5.90 -34.54
CA ASN A 113 -27.33 4.73 -35.27
C ASN A 113 -28.80 4.42 -34.99
N GLN A 114 -29.27 4.63 -33.76
CA GLN A 114 -30.63 4.25 -33.34
C GLN A 114 -31.19 5.22 -32.29
N PRO A 115 -31.61 6.43 -32.69
CA PRO A 115 -32.06 7.47 -31.76
C PRO A 115 -33.21 6.98 -30.89
N ASN A 116 -32.95 6.83 -29.59
CA ASN A 116 -33.95 6.43 -28.59
C ASN A 116 -33.81 7.33 -27.35
N PRO A 117 -34.67 8.36 -27.22
CA PRO A 117 -34.58 9.36 -26.14
C PRO A 117 -34.62 8.74 -24.73
N ARG A 118 -35.54 7.78 -24.50
CA ARG A 118 -35.65 7.09 -23.21
C ARG A 118 -34.38 6.30 -22.88
N ARG A 119 -33.79 5.64 -23.88
CA ARG A 119 -32.55 4.88 -23.67
C ARG A 119 -31.35 5.80 -23.41
N LEU A 120 -31.31 6.96 -24.07
CA LEU A 120 -30.29 7.97 -23.83
C LEU A 120 -30.39 8.53 -22.40
N GLU A 121 -31.58 8.86 -21.93
CA GLU A 121 -31.83 9.32 -20.56
C GLU A 121 -31.43 8.26 -19.51
N GLU A 122 -31.77 6.98 -19.74
CA GLU A 122 -31.34 5.88 -18.87
C GLU A 122 -29.80 5.75 -18.78
N LEU A 123 -29.10 5.90 -19.91
CA LEU A 123 -27.66 5.81 -19.99
C LEU A 123 -26.98 7.02 -19.35
N GLU A 124 -27.55 8.20 -19.51
CA GLU A 124 -27.12 9.43 -18.88
C GLU A 124 -27.18 9.30 -17.35
N ASN A 125 -28.34 8.90 -16.81
CA ASN A 125 -28.51 8.64 -15.38
C ASN A 125 -27.54 7.58 -14.82
N LYS A 126 -27.22 6.54 -15.60
CA LYS A 126 -26.21 5.52 -15.20
C LYS A 126 -24.80 6.10 -15.21
N ARG A 127 -24.46 6.91 -16.21
CA ARG A 127 -23.18 7.58 -16.33
C ARG A 127 -22.97 8.60 -15.21
N GLU A 128 -23.99 9.40 -14.88
CA GLU A 128 -23.92 10.37 -13.78
C GLU A 128 -23.64 9.70 -12.44
N ARG A 129 -24.37 8.63 -12.10
CA ARG A 129 -24.08 7.84 -10.89
C ARG A 129 -22.66 7.29 -10.87
N ALA A 130 -22.15 6.81 -12.00
CA ALA A 130 -20.78 6.33 -12.08
C ALA A 130 -19.75 7.47 -11.89
N ILE A 131 -20.03 8.67 -12.40
CA ILE A 131 -19.21 9.87 -12.19
C ILE A 131 -19.22 10.29 -10.72
N GLU A 132 -20.39 10.30 -10.08
CA GLU A 132 -20.53 10.63 -8.66
C GLU A 132 -19.70 9.67 -7.81
N GLN A 133 -19.85 8.36 -8.03
CA GLN A 133 -19.06 7.36 -7.32
C GLN A 133 -17.56 7.51 -7.57
N PHE A 134 -17.14 7.78 -8.81
CA PHE A 134 -15.74 8.06 -9.11
C PHE A 134 -15.22 9.26 -8.30
N ARG A 135 -15.97 10.36 -8.24
CA ARG A 135 -15.61 11.55 -7.45
C ARG A 135 -15.53 11.27 -5.96
N THR A 136 -16.46 10.47 -5.42
CA THR A 136 -16.43 10.06 -4.01
C THR A 136 -15.17 9.27 -3.71
N GLN A 137 -14.76 8.34 -4.57
CA GLN A 137 -13.52 7.58 -4.37
C GLN A 137 -12.28 8.47 -4.43
N THR A 138 -12.22 9.42 -5.37
CA THR A 138 -11.14 10.41 -5.41
C THR A 138 -11.10 11.25 -4.14
N TRP A 139 -12.25 11.72 -3.66
CA TRP A 139 -12.32 12.47 -2.41
C TRP A 139 -11.84 11.65 -1.21
N VAL A 140 -12.21 10.36 -1.14
CA VAL A 140 -11.74 9.44 -0.10
C VAL A 140 -10.22 9.32 -0.12
N GLU A 141 -9.61 9.13 -1.28
CA GLU A 141 -8.15 9.04 -1.41
C GLU A 141 -7.45 10.35 -1.01
N ASP A 142 -8.05 11.51 -1.33
CA ASP A 142 -7.48 12.82 -1.02
C ASP A 142 -7.61 13.22 0.47
N HIS A 143 -8.63 12.72 1.18
CA HIS A 143 -8.99 13.21 2.52
C HIS A 143 -8.87 12.16 3.63
N LEU A 144 -9.04 10.88 3.30
CA LEU A 144 -8.92 9.79 4.27
C LEU A 144 -7.52 9.20 4.21
N LYS A 145 -7.04 8.84 5.40
CA LYS A 145 -5.70 8.33 5.59
C LYS A 145 -5.79 6.99 6.32
N ASP A 146 -5.16 5.98 5.75
CA ASP A 146 -5.02 4.66 6.32
C ASP A 146 -3.74 4.59 7.16
N LEU A 147 -3.86 4.03 8.36
CA LEU A 147 -2.70 3.66 9.17
C LEU A 147 -2.22 2.28 8.71
N ILE A 148 -1.01 2.21 8.17
CA ILE A 148 -0.37 0.98 7.72
C ILE A 148 0.80 0.65 8.64
N PHE A 149 0.92 -0.61 9.04
CA PHE A 149 2.03 -1.09 9.85
C PHE A 149 3.02 -1.89 9.03
N PHE A 150 4.30 -1.65 9.28
CA PHE A 150 5.39 -2.47 8.78
C PHE A 150 6.21 -3.03 9.92
N ILE A 151 6.75 -4.23 9.73
CA ILE A 151 7.66 -4.86 10.68
C ILE A 151 8.99 -5.10 9.97
N ALA A 152 10.06 -4.58 10.55
CA ALA A 152 11.41 -4.92 10.15
C ALA A 152 11.97 -6.02 11.04
N VAL A 153 12.56 -7.01 10.38
CA VAL A 153 13.31 -8.11 10.98
C VAL A 153 14.77 -7.96 10.58
N TYR A 154 15.69 -8.27 11.49
CA TYR A 154 17.13 -8.08 11.32
C TYR A 154 17.90 -9.40 11.37
N GLY A 155 19.09 -9.42 10.78
CA GLY A 155 20.03 -10.53 10.88
C GLY A 155 21.44 -10.08 10.49
N GLU A 156 22.47 -10.57 11.19
CA GLU A 156 23.85 -10.14 10.96
C GLU A 156 24.41 -10.63 9.61
N THR A 157 23.95 -11.79 9.14
CA THR A 157 24.35 -12.40 7.88
C THR A 157 23.13 -12.76 7.04
N LYS A 158 23.35 -13.10 5.76
CA LYS A 158 22.29 -13.57 4.86
C LYS A 158 21.57 -14.81 5.41
N ASP A 159 22.32 -15.77 5.95
CA ASP A 159 21.75 -16.99 6.49
C ASP A 159 20.94 -16.72 7.77
N ALA A 160 21.44 -15.83 8.63
CA ALA A 160 20.75 -15.42 9.85
C ALA A 160 19.41 -14.71 9.54
N ILE A 161 19.38 -13.77 8.58
CA ILE A 161 18.11 -13.11 8.21
C ILE A 161 17.11 -14.10 7.61
N GLU A 162 17.57 -15.10 6.85
CA GLU A 162 16.70 -16.12 6.27
C GLU A 162 16.12 -17.08 7.30
N GLU A 163 16.89 -17.42 8.33
CA GLU A 163 16.37 -18.14 9.50
C GLU A 163 15.37 -17.29 10.29
N ASN A 164 15.71 -16.03 10.56
CA ASN A 164 14.85 -15.10 11.30
C ASN A 164 13.53 -14.85 10.58
N ILE A 165 13.54 -14.72 9.25
CA ILE A 165 12.33 -14.64 8.43
C ILE A 165 11.48 -15.90 8.54
N ARG A 166 12.10 -17.08 8.48
CA ARG A 166 11.38 -18.36 8.60
C ARG A 166 10.73 -18.50 9.98
N SER A 167 11.47 -18.20 11.04
CA SER A 167 11.00 -18.20 12.41
C SER A 167 9.87 -17.20 12.62
N PHE A 168 10.06 -15.95 12.17
CA PHE A 168 9.06 -14.88 12.25
C PHE A 168 7.78 -15.26 11.51
N ARG A 169 7.89 -15.76 10.27
CA ARG A 169 6.74 -16.18 9.46
C ARG A 169 5.96 -17.32 10.10
N ARG A 170 6.67 -18.30 10.67
CA ARG A 170 6.02 -19.43 11.37
C ARG A 170 5.16 -18.94 12.53
N LEU A 171 5.67 -17.98 13.31
CA LEU A 171 4.96 -17.44 14.47
C LEU A 171 3.83 -16.48 14.09
N SER A 172 3.93 -15.76 12.97
CA SER A 172 2.91 -14.81 12.51
C SER A 172 1.78 -15.41 11.68
N SER A 173 2.03 -16.55 11.01
CA SER A 173 1.21 -17.09 9.91
C SER A 173 -0.28 -17.39 10.19
N ARG A 174 -0.74 -17.45 11.44
CA ARG A 174 -2.15 -17.77 11.76
C ARG A 174 -3.07 -16.57 11.98
N SER A 175 -2.51 -15.39 12.24
CA SER A 175 -3.25 -14.31 12.89
C SER A 175 -3.08 -12.98 12.17
N PHE A 176 -1.85 -12.74 11.73
CA PHE A 176 -1.47 -11.52 11.05
C PHE A 176 -1.21 -11.90 9.60
N GLN A 177 -2.03 -11.39 8.68
CA GLN A 177 -1.79 -11.52 7.24
C GLN A 177 -0.58 -10.65 6.87
N MET A 178 0.61 -11.11 7.26
CA MET A 178 1.87 -10.42 7.00
C MET A 178 2.46 -10.90 5.67
N GLU A 179 2.82 -9.95 4.83
CA GLU A 179 3.46 -10.23 3.55
C GLU A 179 4.86 -9.65 3.55
N ARG A 180 5.84 -10.48 3.21
CA ARG A 180 7.22 -10.01 3.02
C ARG A 180 7.28 -9.12 1.78
N ILE A 181 7.92 -7.97 1.92
CA ILE A 181 8.14 -7.03 0.83
C ILE A 181 9.46 -7.35 0.16
N THR A 182 9.40 -7.84 -1.08
CA THR A 182 10.59 -8.13 -1.90
C THR A 182 10.80 -7.10 -3.02
N ASN A 183 9.75 -6.35 -3.37
CA ASN A 183 9.80 -5.38 -4.47
C ASN A 183 10.70 -4.19 -4.12
N HIS A 184 11.76 -3.99 -4.92
CA HIS A 184 12.74 -2.92 -4.75
C HIS A 184 12.10 -1.52 -4.72
N GLN A 185 11.23 -1.20 -5.67
CA GLN A 185 10.58 0.11 -5.76
C GLN A 185 9.72 0.40 -4.51
N LYS A 186 8.99 -0.61 -4.03
CA LYS A 186 8.18 -0.50 -2.81
C LYS A 186 9.06 -0.27 -1.58
N LEU A 187 10.20 -0.97 -1.46
CA LEU A 187 11.16 -0.75 -0.37
C LEU A 187 11.72 0.68 -0.39
N VAL A 188 12.10 1.19 -1.56
CA VAL A 188 12.58 2.57 -1.70
C VAL A 188 11.51 3.58 -1.27
N GLN A 189 10.25 3.37 -1.66
CA GLN A 189 9.14 4.25 -1.25
C GLN A 189 8.92 4.22 0.26
N ILE A 190 8.98 3.05 0.89
CA ILE A 190 8.87 2.91 2.36
C ILE A 190 9.99 3.68 3.04
N LEU A 191 11.24 3.52 2.62
CA LEU A 191 12.38 4.22 3.20
C LEU A 191 12.25 5.74 3.05
N LYS A 192 11.85 6.21 1.87
CA LYS A 192 11.61 7.65 1.64
C LYS A 192 10.56 8.20 2.59
N LYS A 193 9.44 7.49 2.77
CA LYS A 193 8.36 7.93 3.67
C LYS A 193 8.76 7.81 5.15
N LEU A 194 9.55 6.80 5.54
CA LEU A 194 10.10 6.67 6.89
C LEU A 194 11.00 7.84 7.27
N HIS A 195 11.84 8.29 6.34
CA HIS A 195 12.80 9.36 6.57
C HIS A 195 12.28 10.75 6.21
N ASN A 196 11.10 10.83 5.59
CA ASN A 196 10.38 12.07 5.34
C ASN A 196 8.89 11.87 5.63
N MET A 197 8.57 11.74 6.92
CA MET A 197 7.21 11.46 7.40
C MET A 197 6.23 12.61 7.13
N THR A 198 6.72 13.82 6.86
CA THR A 198 5.93 15.02 6.58
C THR A 198 5.44 15.10 5.14
N ASN A 199 6.06 14.39 4.20
CA ASN A 199 5.61 14.43 2.80
C ASN A 199 4.29 13.66 2.64
N GLU A 200 3.21 14.41 2.49
CA GLU A 200 1.99 13.97 1.81
C GLU A 200 2.38 13.72 0.34
N LEU A 201 2.66 12.46 0.00
CA LEU A 201 2.86 12.05 -1.40
C LEU A 201 1.51 12.00 -2.09
#